data_AF-A0A0S6WS93-F1
#
_entry.id   AF-A0A0S6WS93-F1
#
_cell.length_a   1.000
_cell.length_b   1.000
_cell.length_c   1.000
_cell.angle_alpha   90.00
_cell.angle_beta   90.00
_cell.angle_gamma   90.00
#
_symmetry.space_group_name_H-M   'P 1'
#
loop_
_entity.id
_entity.type
_entity.pdbx_description
1 polymer ?
#
loop_
_entity_poly.entity_id
_entity_poly.type
_entity_poly.pdbx_seq_one_letter_code
_entity_poly.pdbx_strand_id
1 'polypeptide(L)'
;MIWEARKKRGVKSIEQGARELDWVVVRNRMQHVEARNMRRMDGALQELARRVGFRISGGLSERVIFRELFPSGLTLLDKGHLGELGTSHLVARQELRGLVKGLNLPRPGRTEAPAVLAPGR
;
A
#
# COMPACT_ATOMS: atom_id res chain seq x y z
N MET A 1 -13.33 -21.33 -3.43
CA MET A 1 -13.35 -20.01 -4.11
C MET A 1 -13.23 -18.91 -3.05
N ILE A 2 -12.46 -17.82 -3.27
CA ILE A 2 -12.12 -16.79 -2.23
C ILE A 2 -13.34 -16.24 -1.47
N TRP A 3 -14.49 -16.14 -2.13
CA TRP A 3 -15.76 -15.73 -1.55
C TRP A 3 -16.21 -16.60 -0.37
N GLU A 4 -16.08 -17.92 -0.47
CA GLU A 4 -16.47 -18.85 0.60
C GLU A 4 -15.54 -18.76 1.82
N ALA A 5 -14.25 -18.52 1.57
CA ALA A 5 -13.28 -18.29 2.64
C ALA A 5 -13.52 -16.96 3.38
N ARG A 6 -14.09 -15.95 2.69
CA ARG A 6 -14.55 -14.69 3.31
C ARG A 6 -15.84 -14.89 4.08
N LYS A 7 -16.83 -15.63 3.54
CA LYS A 7 -18.08 -15.93 4.27
C LYS A 7 -17.79 -16.63 5.60
N LYS A 8 -16.90 -17.64 5.60
CA LYS A 8 -16.46 -18.32 6.84
C LYS A 8 -15.72 -17.40 7.82
N ARG A 9 -14.94 -16.43 7.35
CA ARG A 9 -14.20 -15.49 8.22
C ARG A 9 -15.05 -14.32 8.71
N GLY A 10 -15.97 -13.82 7.90
CA GLY A 10 -16.92 -12.77 8.27
C GLY A 10 -17.89 -13.22 9.36
N VAL A 11 -18.36 -14.46 9.29
CA VAL A 11 -19.18 -15.06 10.37
C VAL A 11 -18.40 -15.10 11.69
N LYS A 12 -17.14 -15.54 11.66
CA LYS A 12 -16.27 -15.55 12.87
C LYS A 12 -15.97 -14.15 13.41
N SER A 13 -15.79 -13.14 12.55
CA SER A 13 -15.50 -11.78 13.01
C SER A 13 -16.71 -11.10 13.65
N ILE A 14 -17.92 -11.38 13.15
CA ILE A 14 -19.18 -10.89 13.74
C ILE A 14 -19.38 -11.50 15.14
N GLU A 15 -19.14 -12.80 15.31
CA GLU A 15 -19.22 -13.48 16.61
C GLU A 15 -18.21 -12.94 17.64
N GLN A 16 -17.12 -12.33 17.19
CA GLN A 16 -16.02 -11.82 18.03
C GLN A 16 -16.02 -10.29 18.19
N GLY A 17 -17.02 -9.58 17.66
CA GLY A 17 -17.09 -8.11 17.70
C GLY A 17 -15.96 -7.41 16.93
N ALA A 18 -15.28 -8.12 16.03
CA ALA A 18 -14.17 -7.58 15.25
C ALA A 18 -14.69 -6.75 14.06
N ARG A 19 -14.02 -5.62 13.79
CA ARG A 19 -14.32 -4.75 12.63
C ARG A 19 -14.37 -5.56 11.34
N GLU A 20 -15.32 -5.21 10.47
CA GLU A 20 -15.45 -5.77 9.13
C GLU A 20 -14.12 -5.64 8.36
N LEU A 21 -13.70 -6.73 7.68
CA LEU A 21 -12.45 -6.79 6.95
C LEU A 21 -12.49 -5.86 5.72
N ASP A 22 -11.79 -4.73 5.80
CA ASP A 22 -11.57 -3.83 4.66
C ASP A 22 -10.56 -4.44 3.68
N TRP A 23 -11.03 -4.81 2.49
CA TRP A 23 -10.19 -5.36 1.44
C TRP A 23 -9.87 -4.29 0.41
N VAL A 24 -8.59 -3.92 0.33
CA VAL A 24 -8.07 -2.98 -0.66
C VAL A 24 -7.21 -3.73 -1.67
N VAL A 25 -7.53 -3.57 -2.95
CA VAL A 25 -6.70 -4.03 -4.07
C VAL A 25 -5.89 -2.86 -4.59
N VAL A 26 -4.57 -3.03 -4.60
CA VAL A 26 -3.63 -1.99 -5.00
C VAL A 26 -3.14 -2.28 -6.42
N ARG A 27 -3.32 -1.31 -7.32
CA ARG A 27 -2.83 -1.43 -8.69
C ARG A 27 -1.47 -0.73 -8.83
N ASN A 28 -0.41 -1.50 -8.98
CA ASN A 28 0.92 -0.97 -9.32
C ASN A 28 0.97 -0.55 -10.80
N ARG A 29 1.70 0.53 -11.09
CA ARG A 29 1.85 1.04 -12.47
C ARG A 29 3.17 0.54 -13.06
N MET A 30 3.11 0.01 -14.28
CA MET A 30 4.29 -0.32 -15.07
C MET A 30 4.46 0.69 -16.21
N GLN A 31 5.69 1.07 -16.52
CA GLN A 31 6.02 2.15 -17.46
C GLN A 31 5.61 1.85 -18.92
N HIS A 32 5.47 0.57 -19.30
CA HIS A 32 5.34 0.15 -20.70
C HIS A 32 3.96 -0.42 -21.09
N VAL A 33 2.89 -0.14 -20.34
CA VAL A 33 1.55 -0.67 -20.68
C VAL A 33 0.82 0.28 -21.64
N GLU A 34 0.38 -0.24 -22.78
CA GLU A 34 -0.45 0.51 -23.73
C GLU A 34 -1.72 1.09 -23.09
N ALA A 35 -2.09 2.31 -23.49
CA ALA A 35 -3.26 3.01 -22.96
C ALA A 35 -4.58 2.23 -23.12
N ARG A 36 -4.70 1.38 -24.16
CA ARG A 36 -5.87 0.51 -24.37
C ARG A 36 -5.94 -0.61 -23.33
N ASN A 37 -4.82 -1.25 -23.04
CA ASN A 37 -4.74 -2.32 -22.06
C ASN A 37 -4.98 -1.80 -20.64
N MET A 38 -4.47 -0.61 -20.35
CA MET A 38 -4.75 0.08 -19.08
C MET A 38 -6.26 0.32 -18.89
N ARG A 39 -6.94 0.91 -19.87
CA ARG A 39 -8.39 1.17 -19.80
C ARG A 39 -9.21 -0.12 -19.63
N ARG A 40 -8.85 -1.18 -20.36
CA ARG A 40 -9.52 -2.48 -20.26
C ARG A 40 -9.34 -3.09 -18.87
N MET A 41 -8.13 -3.03 -18.32
CA MET A 41 -7.81 -3.57 -16.99
C MET A 41 -8.53 -2.79 -15.88
N ASP A 42 -8.59 -1.47 -15.98
CA ASP A 42 -9.32 -0.63 -15.03
C ASP A 42 -10.82 -0.95 -15.04
N GLY A 43 -11.42 -1.09 -16.22
CA GLY A 43 -12.84 -1.49 -16.33
C GLY A 43 -13.13 -2.85 -15.70
N ALA A 44 -12.30 -3.86 -15.99
CA ALA A 44 -12.45 -5.20 -15.42
C ALA A 44 -12.29 -5.20 -13.89
N LEU A 45 -11.31 -4.46 -13.37
CA LEU A 45 -11.10 -4.32 -11.93
C LEU A 45 -12.29 -3.63 -11.24
N GLN A 46 -12.86 -2.58 -11.84
CA GLN A 46 -14.03 -1.90 -11.31
C GLN A 46 -15.28 -2.80 -11.29
N GLU A 47 -15.49 -3.61 -12.33
CA GLU A 47 -16.57 -4.59 -12.35
C GLU A 47 -16.40 -5.65 -11.24
N LEU A 48 -15.18 -6.16 -11.08
CA LEU A 48 -14.87 -7.13 -10.04
C LEU A 48 -15.02 -6.53 -8.63
N ALA A 49 -14.58 -5.29 -8.43
CA ALA A 49 -14.72 -4.57 -7.16
C ALA A 49 -16.19 -4.51 -6.70
N ARG A 50 -17.11 -4.19 -7.63
CA ARG A 50 -18.56 -4.15 -7.34
C ARG A 50 -19.12 -5.52 -6.98
N ARG A 51 -18.68 -6.59 -7.65
CA ARG A 51 -19.18 -7.95 -7.42
C ARG A 51 -18.62 -8.60 -6.16
N VAL A 52 -17.37 -8.31 -5.83
CA VAL A 52 -16.62 -9.01 -4.77
C VAL A 52 -16.55 -8.18 -3.47
N GLY A 53 -16.77 -6.87 -3.54
CA GLY A 53 -16.76 -5.98 -2.37
C GLY A 53 -15.35 -5.71 -1.87
N PHE A 54 -14.46 -5.27 -2.76
CA PHE A 54 -13.17 -4.67 -2.41
C PHE A 54 -13.08 -3.26 -2.98
N ARG A 55 -12.23 -2.42 -2.37
CA ARG A 55 -11.93 -1.07 -2.88
C ARG A 55 -10.63 -1.11 -3.67
N ILE A 56 -10.51 -0.25 -4.68
CA ILE A 56 -9.29 -0.14 -5.49
C ILE A 56 -8.52 1.10 -5.04
N SER A 57 -7.20 0.98 -4.90
CA SER A 57 -6.29 2.09 -4.64
C SER A 57 -5.14 2.12 -5.64
N GLY A 58 -4.60 3.31 -5.89
CA GLY A 58 -3.39 3.47 -6.68
C GLY A 58 -2.18 2.95 -5.92
N GLY A 59 -1.35 2.14 -6.59
CA GLY A 59 -0.12 1.61 -6.05
C GLY A 59 1.11 2.48 -6.34
N LEU A 60 2.27 1.83 -6.23
CA LEU A 60 3.55 2.44 -6.53
C LEU A 60 3.95 2.11 -7.96
N SER A 61 4.66 3.03 -8.61
CA SER A 61 5.32 2.73 -9.88
C SER A 61 6.61 1.95 -9.60
N GLU A 62 6.98 1.05 -10.51
CA GLU A 62 8.24 0.33 -10.40
C GLU A 62 9.43 1.27 -10.55
N ARG A 63 10.38 1.21 -9.60
CA ARG A 63 11.56 2.09 -9.54
C ARG A 63 12.74 1.37 -8.89
N VAL A 64 13.95 1.67 -9.35
CA VAL A 64 15.21 1.09 -8.84
C VAL A 64 15.47 1.48 -7.39
N ILE A 65 15.04 2.68 -6.95
CA ILE A 65 15.22 3.16 -5.56
C ILE A 65 14.77 2.14 -4.51
N PHE A 66 13.67 1.40 -4.73
CA PHE A 66 13.21 0.43 -3.74
C PHE A 66 14.22 -0.71 -3.52
N ARG A 67 14.99 -1.08 -4.55
CA ARG A 67 16.05 -2.08 -4.46
C ARG A 67 17.32 -1.51 -3.83
N GLU A 68 17.64 -0.26 -4.11
CA GLU A 68 18.82 0.41 -3.53
C GLU A 68 18.67 0.63 -2.02
N LEU A 69 17.45 0.90 -1.54
CA LEU A 69 17.17 1.09 -0.11
C LEU A 69 17.09 -0.22 0.68
N PHE A 70 16.86 -1.35 0.00
CA PHE A 70 16.61 -2.64 0.62
C PHE A 70 17.78 -3.15 1.49
N PRO A 71 19.06 -3.13 1.05
CA PRO A 71 20.18 -3.58 1.86
C PRO A 71 20.34 -2.83 3.18
N SER A 72 19.98 -1.55 3.20
CA SER A 72 20.08 -0.68 4.39
C SER A 72 18.81 -0.68 5.24
N GLY A 73 17.76 -1.43 4.86
CA GLY A 73 16.47 -1.44 5.54
C GLY A 73 15.74 -0.08 5.51
N LEU A 74 16.09 0.80 4.57
CA LEU A 74 15.52 2.14 4.47
C LEU A 74 14.22 2.13 3.65
N THR A 75 13.38 3.12 3.91
CA THR A 75 12.15 3.37 3.17
C THR A 75 12.14 4.77 2.59
N LEU A 76 11.21 5.02 1.66
CA LEU A 76 10.97 6.36 1.13
C LEU A 76 10.58 7.38 2.21
N LEU A 77 10.21 6.97 3.42
CA LEU A 77 9.83 7.87 4.51
C LEU A 77 11.04 8.44 5.25
N ASP A 78 12.21 7.78 5.18
CA ASP A 78 13.41 8.05 5.96
C ASP A 78 14.25 9.21 5.40
N LYS A 79 13.64 10.39 5.27
CA LYS A 79 14.22 11.59 4.63
C LYS A 79 15.64 11.95 5.10
N GLY A 80 15.96 11.71 6.37
CA GLY A 80 17.26 12.08 6.94
C GLY A 80 18.42 11.18 6.49
N HIS A 81 18.13 10.01 5.92
CA HIS A 81 19.13 9.04 5.48
C HIS A 81 19.23 8.93 3.95
N LEU A 82 18.28 9.55 3.25
CA LEU A 82 18.29 9.67 1.80
C LEU A 82 19.02 10.99 1.50
N GLY A 83 20.22 10.93 0.92
CA GLY A 83 21.01 12.12 0.56
C GLY A 83 20.32 13.04 -0.45
N GLU A 84 20.98 13.41 -1.55
CA GLU A 84 20.32 14.22 -2.58
C GLU A 84 19.16 13.44 -3.23
N LEU A 85 17.93 13.93 -3.03
CA LEU A 85 16.73 13.32 -3.58
C LEU A 85 16.55 13.73 -5.04
N GLY A 86 16.79 12.79 -5.96
CA GLY A 86 16.42 12.96 -7.37
C GLY A 86 14.89 13.09 -7.56
N THR A 87 14.47 13.62 -8.72
CA THR A 87 13.06 13.82 -9.08
C THR A 87 12.22 12.54 -8.98
N SER A 88 12.80 11.38 -9.30
CA SER A 88 12.17 10.05 -9.17
C SER A 88 11.74 9.75 -7.73
N HIS A 89 12.53 10.18 -6.73
CA HIS A 89 12.26 9.92 -5.31
C HIS A 89 11.07 10.76 -4.84
N LEU A 90 10.99 12.01 -5.30
CA LEU A 90 9.87 12.90 -4.97
C LEU A 90 8.54 12.33 -5.48
N VAL A 91 8.51 11.84 -6.73
CA VAL A 91 7.33 11.20 -7.31
C VAL A 91 6.96 9.93 -6.54
N ALA A 92 7.93 9.07 -6.22
CA ALA A 92 7.69 7.85 -5.46
C ALA A 92 7.08 8.14 -4.07
N ARG A 93 7.56 9.20 -3.40
CA ARG A 93 6.98 9.67 -2.13
C ARG A 93 5.55 10.18 -2.30
N GLN A 94 5.24 10.84 -3.41
CA GLN A 94 3.89 11.30 -3.68
C GLN A 94 2.93 10.14 -3.94
N GLU A 95 3.37 9.13 -4.70
CA GLU A 95 2.64 7.87 -4.90
C GLU A 95 2.38 7.17 -3.55
N LEU A 96 3.40 7.08 -2.69
CA LEU A 96 3.28 6.49 -1.35
C LEU A 96 2.25 7.23 -0.48
N ARG A 97 2.23 8.57 -0.50
CA ARG A 97 1.21 9.35 0.20
C ARG A 97 -0.19 9.05 -0.33
N GLY A 98 -0.35 8.92 -1.64
CA GLY A 98 -1.61 8.54 -2.27
C GLY A 98 -2.08 7.16 -1.82
N LEU A 99 -1.17 6.18 -1.80
CA LEU A 99 -1.44 4.82 -1.35
C LEU A 99 -1.89 4.81 0.12
N VAL A 100 -1.10 5.40 1.02
CA VAL A 100 -1.41 5.45 2.46
C VAL A 100 -2.76 6.13 2.71
N LYS A 101 -3.07 7.21 1.97
CA LYS A 101 -4.38 7.85 2.04
C LYS A 101 -5.51 6.91 1.62
N GLY A 102 -5.34 6.15 0.53
CA GLY A 102 -6.37 5.23 0.02
C GLY A 102 -6.63 4.01 0.91
N LEU A 103 -5.65 3.65 1.76
CA LEU A 103 -5.79 2.58 2.75
C LEU A 103 -6.71 2.96 3.92
N ASN A 104 -7.05 4.25 4.11
CA ASN A 104 -7.90 4.70 5.22
C ASN A 104 -7.47 4.14 6.59
N LEU A 105 -6.15 4.05 6.81
CA LEU A 105 -5.62 3.46 8.03
C LEU A 105 -6.08 4.25 9.26
N PRO A 106 -6.42 3.57 10.37
CA PRO A 106 -6.65 4.27 11.62
C PRO A 106 -5.42 5.11 11.95
N ARG A 107 -5.65 6.34 12.41
CA ARG A 107 -4.54 7.15 12.90
C ARG A 107 -3.85 6.35 14.01
N PRO A 108 -2.53 6.14 13.93
CA PRO A 108 -1.82 5.60 15.07
C PRO A 108 -2.17 6.50 16.26
N GLY A 109 -2.61 5.91 17.37
CA GLY A 109 -2.45 6.57 18.66
C GLY A 109 -0.98 6.99 18.74
N ARG A 110 -0.69 8.13 19.37
CA ARG A 110 0.68 8.63 19.49
C ARG A 110 1.53 7.58 20.21
N THR A 111 2.14 6.66 19.46
CA THR A 111 3.14 5.75 19.99
C THR A 111 4.39 6.59 20.15
N GLU A 112 4.74 6.87 21.40
CA GLU A 112 6.06 7.42 21.72
C GLU A 112 7.10 6.54 21.03
N ALA A 113 7.94 7.17 20.20
CA ALA A 113 8.94 6.46 19.43
C ALA A 113 9.80 5.63 20.41
N PRO A 114 10.08 4.35 20.12
CA PRO A 114 10.96 3.56 20.96
C PRO A 114 12.30 4.29 21.05
N ALA A 115 12.75 4.52 22.29
CA ALA A 115 14.01 5.18 22.59
C ALA A 115 15.13 4.57 21.74
N VAL A 116 15.83 5.43 21.01
CA VAL A 116 17.01 5.07 20.22
C VAL A 116 17.96 4.30 21.15
N LEU A 117 18.21 3.03 20.85
CA LEU A 117 19.24 2.22 21.51
C LEU A 117 20.57 2.94 21.27
N ALA A 118 21.09 3.55 22.34
CA ALA A 118 22.41 4.16 22.33
C ALA A 118 23.46 3.10 21.95
N PRO A 119 24.48 3.45 21.14
CA PRO A 119 25.56 2.54 20.84
C PRO A 119 26.29 2.17 22.13
N GLY A 120 26.39 0.85 22.39
CA GLY A 120 27.15 0.30 23.50
C GLY A 120 28.61 0.74 23.44
N ARG A 121 29.16 1.02 24.63
CA ARG A 121 30.57 1.36 24.88
C ARG A 121 31.55 0.35 24.27
#